data_AF-A0A453DZF9-F1
#
_entry.id   AF-A0A453DZF9-F1
#
_cell.length_a   1.000
_cell.length_b   1.000
_cell.length_c   1.000
_cell.angle_alpha   90.00
_cell.angle_beta   90.00
_cell.angle_gamma   90.00
#
_symmetry.space_group_name_H-M   'P 1'
#
loop_
_entity.id
_entity.type
_entity.pdbx_description
1 polymer ?
#
loop_
_entity_poly.entity_id
_entity_poly.type
_entity_poly.pdbx_seq_one_letter_code
_entity_poly.pdbx_strand_id
1 'polypeptide(L)'
;SYDGGFGMVPGSESHGGGTFCAVAALYLMGFIQVDLASNSRESAPIDVQLLLEWCLQRQAADGGFQGRRNKPSDTCYAFWIGGVLKMIGAYHLIDHGALQEFLLTCQTCYGGFSKFPDDELPDIYHSYYGLAALSLLGEEEVEPLCAELGIIAAAL
;
A
#
# COMPACT_ATOMS: atom_id res chain seq x y z
N SER A 1 4.74 11.64 -11.27
CA SER A 1 4.81 13.05 -10.83
C SER A 1 6.26 13.42 -10.55
N TYR A 2 6.58 14.70 -10.32
CA TYR A 2 7.95 15.15 -10.00
C TYR A 2 8.51 14.52 -8.71
N ASP A 3 7.64 14.00 -7.85
CA ASP A 3 7.96 13.38 -6.56
C ASP A 3 7.87 11.85 -6.60
N GLY A 4 7.72 11.21 -7.77
CA GLY A 4 7.70 9.76 -7.93
C GLY A 4 6.32 9.11 -7.89
N GLY A 5 5.37 9.68 -7.15
CA GLY A 5 3.99 9.16 -7.09
C GLY A 5 3.15 9.47 -8.34
N PHE A 6 1.92 8.97 -8.35
CA PHE A 6 0.92 9.22 -9.39
C PHE A 6 -0.32 9.92 -8.81
N GLY A 7 -0.84 10.89 -9.55
CA GLY A 7 -2.14 11.51 -9.28
C GLY A 7 -3.26 10.85 -10.09
N MET A 8 -4.50 11.28 -9.86
CA MET A 8 -5.68 10.73 -10.54
C MET A 8 -5.79 11.15 -12.00
N VAL A 9 -5.20 12.30 -12.35
CA VAL A 9 -5.17 12.87 -13.70
C VAL A 9 -3.81 13.54 -13.98
N PRO A 10 -3.44 13.79 -15.26
CA PRO A 10 -2.21 14.50 -15.58
C PRO A 10 -2.10 15.84 -14.86
N GLY A 11 -0.94 16.09 -14.23
CA GLY A 11 -0.67 17.33 -13.49
C GLY A 11 -1.26 17.41 -12.07
N SER A 12 -2.04 16.43 -11.64
CA SER A 12 -2.56 16.39 -10.25
C SER A 12 -1.52 15.89 -9.25
N GLU A 13 -1.73 16.25 -7.97
CA GLU A 13 -0.89 15.83 -6.84
C GLU A 13 -0.84 14.30 -6.72
N SER A 14 0.34 13.76 -6.39
CA SER A 14 0.53 12.34 -6.11
C SER A 14 -0.33 11.88 -4.93
N HIS A 15 -0.98 10.74 -5.09
CA HIS A 15 -1.92 10.20 -4.12
C HIS A 15 -1.78 8.67 -4.02
N GLY A 16 -1.94 8.10 -2.82
CA GLY A 16 -1.73 6.67 -2.55
C GLY A 16 -2.58 5.77 -3.45
N GLY A 17 -3.88 6.06 -3.57
CA GLY A 17 -4.76 5.30 -4.46
C GLY A 17 -4.39 5.42 -5.95
N GLY A 18 -4.07 6.63 -6.44
CA GLY A 18 -3.65 6.82 -7.83
C GLY A 18 -2.32 6.13 -8.14
N THR A 19 -1.40 6.18 -7.17
CA THR A 19 -0.09 5.51 -7.21
C THR A 19 -0.25 4.00 -7.28
N PHE A 20 -1.07 3.41 -6.41
CA PHE A 20 -1.35 1.98 -6.48
C PHE A 20 -1.95 1.57 -7.81
N CYS A 21 -3.00 2.26 -8.29
CA CYS A 21 -3.64 1.89 -9.55
C CYS A 21 -2.67 1.94 -10.73
N ALA A 22 -1.82 2.98 -10.80
CA ALA A 22 -0.81 3.10 -11.84
C ALA A 22 0.24 2.00 -11.76
N VAL A 23 0.76 1.71 -10.57
CA VAL A 23 1.80 0.69 -10.35
C VAL A 23 1.24 -0.71 -10.61
N ALA A 24 0.04 -1.03 -10.12
CA ALA A 24 -0.61 -2.32 -10.38
C ALA A 24 -0.84 -2.55 -11.87
N ALA A 25 -1.32 -1.53 -12.60
CA ALA A 25 -1.48 -1.63 -14.05
C ALA A 25 -0.15 -1.88 -14.75
N LEU A 26 0.91 -1.15 -14.40
CA LEU A 26 2.25 -1.33 -14.97
C LEU A 26 2.84 -2.71 -14.65
N TYR A 27 2.65 -3.19 -13.43
CA TYR A 27 3.09 -4.51 -12.98
C TYR A 27 2.37 -5.61 -13.77
N LEU A 28 1.04 -5.55 -13.89
CA LEU A 28 0.23 -6.51 -14.65
C LEU A 28 0.54 -6.50 -16.15
N MET A 29 0.97 -5.37 -16.70
CA MET A 29 1.44 -5.26 -18.09
C MET A 29 2.89 -5.77 -18.28
N GLY A 30 3.58 -6.14 -17.20
CA GLY A 30 4.97 -6.62 -17.24
C GLY A 30 6.03 -5.51 -17.33
N PHE A 31 5.66 -4.24 -17.12
CA PHE A 31 6.60 -3.10 -17.14
C PHE A 31 7.36 -2.89 -15.83
N ILE A 32 6.91 -3.51 -14.75
CA ILE A 32 7.60 -3.56 -13.46
C ILE A 32 7.89 -5.03 -13.20
N GLN A 33 9.15 -5.44 -13.37
CA GLN A 33 9.59 -6.78 -13.02
C GLN A 33 10.61 -6.65 -11.89
N VAL A 34 10.32 -7.30 -10.76
CA VAL A 34 11.28 -7.47 -9.66
C VAL A 34 12.20 -8.63 -10.03
N ASP A 35 12.93 -8.50 -11.13
CA ASP A 35 13.92 -9.51 -11.50
C ASP A 35 15.26 -9.13 -10.86
N LEU A 36 15.51 -9.71 -9.69
CA LEU A 36 16.81 -9.63 -9.00
C LEU A 36 17.93 -10.37 -9.76
N ALA A 37 17.60 -11.13 -10.82
CA ALA A 37 18.53 -12.01 -11.52
C ALA A 37 18.83 -11.60 -12.98
N SER A 38 17.98 -10.82 -13.65
CA SER A 38 18.25 -10.39 -15.03
C SER A 38 18.88 -9.00 -15.11
N ASN A 39 20.11 -8.96 -15.63
CA ASN A 39 20.78 -7.73 -16.06
C ASN A 39 20.10 -7.06 -17.26
N SER A 40 18.93 -7.53 -17.70
CA SER A 40 18.11 -6.87 -18.71
C SER A 40 17.17 -5.87 -18.03
N ARG A 41 17.73 -4.71 -17.68
CA ARG A 41 16.93 -3.51 -17.41
C ARG A 41 16.30 -3.05 -18.72
N GLU A 42 15.19 -3.64 -19.14
CA GLU A 42 14.27 -2.84 -19.93
C GLU A 42 13.92 -1.62 -19.09
N SER A 43 14.08 -0.44 -19.69
CA SER A 43 13.92 0.83 -18.99
C SER A 43 12.45 0.93 -18.58
N ALA A 44 12.15 0.58 -17.32
CA ALA A 44 10.81 0.76 -16.78
C ALA A 44 10.35 2.19 -17.12
N PRO A 45 9.10 2.39 -17.56
CA PRO A 45 8.61 3.71 -17.99
C PRO A 45 8.52 4.71 -16.82
N ILE A 46 8.97 4.32 -15.64
CA ILE A 46 8.86 5.03 -14.37
C ILE A 46 10.19 5.00 -13.63
N ASP A 47 10.45 6.04 -12.84
CA ASP A 47 11.57 6.06 -11.90
C ASP A 47 11.17 5.32 -10.61
N VAL A 48 11.56 4.04 -10.53
CA VAL A 48 11.22 3.16 -9.39
C VAL A 48 11.91 3.63 -8.10
N GLN A 49 13.10 4.24 -8.19
CA GLN A 49 13.82 4.73 -7.02
C GLN A 49 13.09 5.94 -6.41
N LEU A 50 12.65 6.88 -7.24
CA LEU A 50 11.88 8.03 -6.79
C LEU A 50 10.50 7.62 -6.25
N LEU A 51 9.86 6.62 -6.87
CA LEU A 51 8.62 6.02 -6.36
C LEU A 51 8.83 5.38 -4.98
N LEU A 52 9.92 4.62 -4.80
CA LEU A 52 10.26 4.01 -3.51
C LEU A 52 10.40 5.07 -2.41
N GLU A 53 11.18 6.12 -2.67
CA GLU A 53 11.36 7.24 -1.73
C GLU A 53 10.03 7.89 -1.38
N TRP A 54 9.15 8.08 -2.38
CA TRP A 54 7.81 8.60 -2.16
C TRP A 54 6.99 7.71 -1.22
N CYS A 55 6.99 6.39 -1.45
CA CYS A 55 6.27 5.41 -0.64
C CYS A 55 6.79 5.33 0.79
N LEU A 56 8.11 5.28 1.00
CA LEU A 56 8.70 5.19 2.34
C LEU A 56 8.37 6.42 3.20
N GLN A 57 8.30 7.60 2.57
CA GLN A 57 7.87 8.84 3.24
C GLN A 57 6.35 8.90 3.56
N ARG A 58 5.58 7.84 3.28
CA ARG A 58 4.17 7.76 3.65
C ARG A 58 3.94 7.10 4.99
N GLN A 59 4.87 6.29 5.49
CA GLN A 59 4.76 5.77 6.85
C GLN A 59 5.02 6.92 7.83
N ALA A 60 4.02 7.23 8.64
CA ALA A 60 4.06 8.35 9.57
C ALA A 60 4.59 7.90 10.94
N ALA A 61 4.76 8.87 11.84
CA ALA A 61 5.26 8.60 13.19
C ALA A 61 4.30 7.76 14.04
N ASP A 62 3.02 7.67 13.67
CA ASP A 62 2.02 6.80 14.30
C ASP A 62 2.03 5.37 13.76
N GLY A 63 2.97 5.03 12.86
CA GLY A 63 3.11 3.71 12.24
C GLY A 63 2.21 3.49 11.01
N GLY A 64 1.13 4.27 10.88
CA GLY A 64 0.20 4.21 9.76
C GLY A 64 0.72 4.88 8.49
N PHE A 65 -0.05 4.76 7.41
CA PHE A 65 0.30 5.36 6.12
C PHE A 65 -0.60 6.53 5.76
N GLN A 66 0.02 7.62 5.29
CA GLN A 66 -0.68 8.76 4.70
C GLN A 66 -0.89 8.52 3.20
N GLY A 67 -1.99 9.04 2.64
CA GLY A 67 -2.21 8.98 1.19
C GLY A 67 -1.35 9.97 0.40
N ARG A 68 -0.90 11.04 1.08
CA ARG A 68 -0.07 12.11 0.55
C ARG A 68 0.48 12.92 1.71
N ARG A 69 1.47 13.78 1.44
CA ARG A 69 2.15 14.58 2.47
C ARG A 69 1.16 15.46 3.27
N ASN A 70 1.45 15.61 4.55
CA ASN A 70 0.71 16.48 5.48
C ASN A 70 -0.78 16.10 5.62
N LYS A 71 -1.09 14.81 5.54
CA LYS A 71 -2.42 14.27 5.83
C LYS A 71 -2.33 13.21 6.94
N PRO A 72 -3.41 12.97 7.68
CA PRO A 72 -3.42 11.89 8.67
C PRO A 72 -3.15 10.53 8.01
N SER A 73 -2.64 9.60 8.80
CA SER A 73 -2.65 8.19 8.46
C SER A 73 -4.08 7.69 8.33
N ASP A 74 -4.32 6.71 7.47
CA ASP A 74 -5.65 6.14 7.19
C ASP A 74 -5.48 4.65 6.89
N THR A 75 -6.35 3.83 7.48
CA THR A 75 -6.34 2.36 7.35
C THR A 75 -6.17 1.89 5.91
N CYS A 76 -6.83 2.53 4.94
CA CYS A 76 -6.76 2.05 3.57
C CYS A 76 -5.37 2.19 2.95
N TYR A 77 -4.59 3.22 3.33
CA TYR A 77 -3.25 3.41 2.77
C TYR A 77 -2.23 2.40 3.28
N ALA A 78 -2.50 1.71 4.39
CA ALA A 78 -1.71 0.56 4.81
C ALA A 78 -1.66 -0.50 3.70
N PHE A 79 -2.79 -0.73 3.03
CA PHE A 79 -2.85 -1.57 1.85
C PHE A 79 -2.35 -0.84 0.59
N TRP A 80 -2.88 0.35 0.25
CA TRP A 80 -2.55 0.98 -1.05
C TRP A 80 -1.05 1.26 -1.19
N ILE A 81 -0.38 1.79 -0.17
CA ILE A 81 1.06 2.02 -0.20
C ILE A 81 1.82 0.71 -0.01
N GLY A 82 1.36 -0.16 0.89
CA GLY A 82 1.95 -1.47 1.12
C GLY A 82 1.99 -2.35 -0.13
N GLY A 83 0.92 -2.38 -0.91
CA GLY A 83 0.80 -3.11 -2.16
C GLY A 83 1.75 -2.59 -3.23
N VAL A 84 1.93 -1.27 -3.34
CA VAL A 84 2.98 -0.68 -4.20
C VAL A 84 4.35 -1.19 -3.79
N LEU A 85 4.67 -1.12 -2.50
CA LEU A 85 5.95 -1.58 -1.96
C LEU A 85 6.17 -3.08 -2.16
N LYS A 86 5.12 -3.92 -2.08
CA LYS A 86 5.19 -5.35 -2.42
C LYS A 86 5.52 -5.56 -3.89
N MET A 87 4.81 -4.90 -4.80
CA MET A 87 5.01 -5.04 -6.25
C MET A 87 6.40 -4.58 -6.71
N ILE A 88 7.03 -3.64 -6.02
CA ILE A 88 8.41 -3.20 -6.33
C ILE A 88 9.48 -3.92 -5.47
N GLY A 89 9.12 -4.94 -4.69
CA GLY A 89 10.05 -5.75 -3.90
C GLY A 89 10.64 -5.06 -2.66
N ALA A 90 10.04 -3.96 -2.22
CA ALA A 90 10.58 -3.08 -1.17
C ALA A 90 9.78 -3.08 0.14
N TYR A 91 8.78 -3.96 0.29
CA TYR A 91 7.93 -4.00 1.49
C TYR A 91 8.69 -4.29 2.79
N HIS A 92 9.85 -4.93 2.73
CA HIS A 92 10.70 -5.22 3.88
C HIS A 92 11.39 -3.97 4.48
N LEU A 93 11.27 -2.80 3.83
CA LEU A 93 11.91 -1.56 4.27
C LEU A 93 11.04 -0.70 5.21
N ILE A 94 9.78 -1.09 5.45
CA ILE A 94 8.88 -0.36 6.36
C ILE A 94 8.93 -0.96 7.76
N ASP A 95 8.46 -0.22 8.74
CA ASP A 95 8.27 -0.73 10.10
C ASP A 95 6.96 -1.55 10.18
N HIS A 96 7.08 -2.88 10.09
CA HIS A 96 5.92 -3.79 10.16
C HIS A 96 5.25 -3.78 11.53
N GLY A 97 6.02 -3.67 12.62
CA GLY A 97 5.47 -3.66 13.97
C GLY A 97 4.63 -2.42 14.23
N ALA A 98 5.15 -1.24 13.88
CA ALA A 98 4.40 0.00 14.01
C ALA A 98 3.14 0.03 13.14
N LEU A 99 3.19 -0.55 11.93
CA LEU A 99 2.01 -0.65 11.07
C LEU A 99 0.93 -1.56 11.67
N GLN A 100 1.34 -2.71 12.22
CA GLN A 100 0.42 -3.63 12.89
C GLN A 100 -0.26 -2.94 14.09
N GLU A 101 0.51 -2.27 14.95
CA GLU A 101 -0.02 -1.51 16.09
C GLU A 101 -1.02 -0.45 15.63
N PHE A 102 -0.70 0.32 14.58
CA PHE A 102 -1.63 1.30 14.00
C PHE A 102 -2.95 0.66 13.57
N LEU A 103 -2.90 -0.44 12.81
CA LEU A 103 -4.10 -1.13 12.32
C LEU A 103 -4.98 -1.63 13.47
N LEU A 104 -4.39 -2.12 14.56
CA LEU A 104 -5.14 -2.54 15.75
C LEU A 104 -5.85 -1.36 16.44
N THR A 105 -5.28 -0.15 16.40
CA THR A 105 -5.99 1.05 16.91
C THR A 105 -7.19 1.48 16.06
N CYS A 106 -7.25 1.05 14.80
CA CYS A 106 -8.39 1.28 13.92
C CYS A 106 -9.48 0.21 14.03
N GLN A 107 -9.32 -0.81 14.87
CA GLN A 107 -10.39 -1.78 15.12
C GLN A 107 -11.45 -1.22 16.06
N THR A 108 -12.71 -1.58 15.82
CA THR A 108 -13.83 -1.10 16.66
C THR A 108 -14.41 -2.19 17.55
N CYS A 109 -15.15 -1.79 18.59
CA CYS A 109 -15.85 -2.73 19.46
C CYS A 109 -16.98 -3.51 18.76
N TYR A 110 -17.40 -3.08 17.57
CA TYR A 110 -18.38 -3.77 16.72
C TYR A 110 -17.72 -4.76 15.74
N GLY A 111 -16.40 -4.89 15.78
CA GLY A 111 -15.60 -5.55 14.75
C GLY A 111 -15.29 -4.63 13.57
N GLY A 112 -14.60 -5.16 12.56
CA GLY A 112 -14.17 -4.38 11.40
C GLY A 112 -13.13 -3.30 11.74
N PHE A 113 -12.81 -2.49 10.73
CA PHE A 113 -11.88 -1.37 10.85
C PHE A 113 -12.56 -0.06 10.43
N SER A 114 -12.24 1.00 11.15
CA SER A 114 -12.57 2.38 10.81
C SER A 114 -11.47 3.01 9.95
N LYS A 115 -11.70 4.24 9.51
CA LYS A 115 -10.72 5.01 8.74
C LYS A 115 -9.54 5.48 9.59
N PHE A 116 -9.84 5.98 10.79
CA PHE A 116 -8.86 6.53 11.73
C PHE A 116 -8.96 5.83 13.09
N PRO A 117 -7.89 5.88 13.90
CA PRO A 117 -7.97 5.52 15.31
C PRO A 117 -9.09 6.31 16.00
N ASP A 118 -9.76 5.66 16.96
CA ASP A 118 -10.85 6.23 17.77
C ASP A 118 -12.14 6.62 17.00
N ASP A 119 -12.24 6.40 15.69
CA ASP A 119 -13.50 6.52 14.96
C ASP A 119 -14.50 5.45 15.46
N GLU A 120 -15.72 5.87 15.82
CA GLU A 120 -16.69 5.00 16.50
C GLU A 120 -17.25 3.87 15.62
N LEU A 121 -17.33 4.07 14.30
CA LEU A 121 -18.03 3.18 13.39
C LEU A 121 -17.09 2.62 12.32
N PRO A 122 -17.05 1.28 12.15
CA PRO A 122 -16.34 0.68 11.04
C PRO A 122 -17.15 0.84 9.74
N ASP A 123 -16.47 0.63 8.62
CA ASP A 123 -17.15 0.45 7.34
C ASP A 123 -16.51 -0.69 6.54
N ILE A 124 -17.23 -1.19 5.54
CA ILE A 124 -16.80 -2.35 4.75
C ILE A 124 -15.51 -2.04 3.98
N TYR A 125 -15.32 -0.79 3.55
CA TYR A 125 -14.16 -0.39 2.75
C TYR A 125 -12.87 -0.46 3.58
N HIS A 126 -12.84 0.21 4.74
CA HIS A 126 -11.66 0.17 5.61
C HIS A 126 -11.52 -1.18 6.30
N SER A 127 -12.61 -1.89 6.59
CA SER A 127 -12.54 -3.26 7.12
C SER A 127 -11.83 -4.21 6.16
N TYR A 128 -12.16 -4.16 4.87
CA TYR A 128 -11.48 -4.94 3.85
C TYR A 128 -10.01 -4.54 3.72
N TYR A 129 -9.69 -3.25 3.63
CA TYR A 129 -8.30 -2.83 3.47
C TYR A 129 -7.43 -3.03 4.72
N GLY A 130 -8.01 -2.98 5.91
CA GLY A 130 -7.34 -3.36 7.15
C GLY A 130 -6.94 -4.83 7.14
N LEU A 131 -7.87 -5.73 6.77
CA LEU A 131 -7.56 -7.16 6.59
C LEU A 131 -6.56 -7.40 5.46
N ALA A 132 -6.69 -6.70 4.33
CA ALA A 132 -5.75 -6.81 3.23
C ALA A 132 -4.33 -6.37 3.66
N ALA A 133 -4.21 -5.31 4.47
CA ALA A 133 -2.93 -4.88 5.01
C ALA A 133 -2.33 -5.90 6.00
N LEU A 134 -3.15 -6.50 6.86
CA LEU A 134 -2.73 -7.61 7.75
C LEU A 134 -2.26 -8.84 6.94
N SER A 135 -2.94 -9.15 5.83
CA SER A 135 -2.48 -10.17 4.89
C SER A 135 -1.10 -9.84 4.30
N LEU A 136 -0.86 -8.57 3.93
CA LEU A 136 0.46 -8.14 3.44
C LEU A 136 1.55 -8.24 4.52
N LEU A 137 1.21 -8.01 5.78
CA LEU A 137 2.09 -8.19 6.95
C LEU A 137 2.40 -9.66 7.22
N GLY A 138 1.57 -10.58 6.72
CA GLY A 138 1.75 -12.02 6.92
C GLY A 138 1.18 -12.53 8.24
N GLU A 139 0.09 -11.91 8.73
CA GLU A 139 -0.65 -12.43 9.88
C GLU A 139 -1.10 -13.87 9.65
N GLU A 140 -0.81 -14.77 10.59
CA GLU A 140 -1.06 -16.21 10.43
C GLU A 140 -2.54 -16.57 10.24
N GLU A 141 -3.45 -15.79 10.84
CA GLU A 141 -4.89 -16.01 10.76
C GLU A 141 -5.54 -15.39 9.51
N VAL A 142 -4.77 -14.73 8.65
CA VAL A 142 -5.27 -14.06 7.44
C VAL A 142 -4.64 -14.67 6.20
N GLU A 143 -5.50 -15.14 5.28
CA GLU A 143 -5.06 -15.74 4.02
C GLU A 143 -4.16 -14.79 3.21
N PRO A 144 -3.08 -15.29 2.56
CA PRO A 144 -2.23 -14.49 1.70
C PRO A 144 -3.00 -13.86 0.53
N LEU A 145 -2.71 -12.59 0.25
CA LEU A 145 -3.37 -11.79 -0.79
C LEU A 145 -2.41 -11.47 -1.94
N CYS A 146 -2.94 -11.56 -3.16
CA CYS A 146 -2.30 -11.04 -4.38
C CYS A 146 -2.50 -9.51 -4.42
N ALA A 147 -1.42 -8.76 -4.19
CA ALA A 147 -1.49 -7.32 -3.95
C ALA A 147 -1.99 -6.53 -5.16
N GLU A 148 -1.57 -6.91 -6.36
CA GLU A 148 -1.91 -6.28 -7.62
C GLU A 148 -3.37 -6.50 -8.05
N LEU A 149 -4.03 -7.53 -7.52
CA LEU A 149 -5.43 -7.84 -7.80
C LEU A 149 -6.38 -7.56 -6.63
N GLY A 150 -5.87 -7.44 -5.41
CA GLY A 150 -6.71 -7.24 -4.22
C GLY A 150 -7.59 -8.45 -3.89
N ILE A 151 -7.15 -9.66 -4.20
CA ILE A 151 -7.90 -10.88 -3.88
C ILE A 151 -6.97 -11.94 -3.29
N ILE A 152 -7.56 -12.90 -2.57
CA ILE A 152 -6.80 -14.01 -1.99
C ILE A 152 -6.03 -14.78 -3.06
N ALA A 153 -4.78 -15.13 -2.77
CA ALA A 153 -3.91 -15.82 -3.72
C ALA A 153 -4.46 -17.21 -4.12
N ALA A 154 -5.21 -17.86 -3.22
CA ALA A 154 -5.85 -19.15 -3.47
C ALA A 154 -6.98 -19.11 -4.53
N ALA A 155 -7.42 -17.93 -4.95
CA ALA A 155 -8.47 -17.77 -5.96
C ALA A 155 -7.91 -17.62 -7.40
N LEU A 156 -6.59 -17.68 -7.58
CA LEU A 156 -5.88 -17.56 -8.87
C LEU A 156 -5.44 -18.92 -9.40
#